data_AF-A0A938RNL2-F1
#
_entry.id   AF-A0A938RNL2-F1
#
_cell.length_a   1.000
_cell.length_b   1.000
_cell.length_c   1.000
_cell.angle_alpha   90.00
_cell.angle_beta   90.00
_cell.angle_gamma   90.00
#
_symmetry.space_group_name_H-M   'P 1'
#
loop_
_entity.id
_entity.type
_entity.pdbx_description
1 polymer ?
#
loop_
_entity_poly.entity_id
_entity_poly.type
_entity_poly.pdbx_seq_one_letter_code
_entity_poly.pdbx_strand_id
1 'polypeptide(L)'
;MKSSLLRNTIILTVLLMIFWLLLSGHYDLMHISFGVFSVILVMVMNYPLRSRLFAMEEHSRHLKLNFLRLIVYIPWLLWQIVIASMQVAWVVLHPRCPIDPALCRFRTKLGNTTAKVILGNSI
;
A
#
# COMPACT_ATOMS: atom_id res chain seq x y z
N MET A 1 6.45 -8.82 23.10
CA MET A 1 6.07 -7.42 22.81
C MET A 1 7.21 -6.54 22.29
N LYS A 2 8.37 -6.38 22.97
CA LYS A 2 9.44 -5.46 22.50
C LYS A 2 10.11 -5.87 21.17
N SER A 3 10.33 -7.16 20.91
CA SER A 3 11.10 -7.61 19.73
C SER A 3 10.35 -7.44 18.39
N SER A 4 9.03 -7.58 18.38
CA SER A 4 8.20 -7.35 17.18
C SER A 4 8.16 -5.88 16.78
N LEU A 5 8.06 -4.98 17.76
CA LEU A 5 8.10 -3.53 17.53
C LEU A 5 9.48 -3.09 17.01
N LEU A 6 10.58 -3.60 17.57
CA LEU A 6 11.92 -3.30 17.06
C LEU A 6 12.10 -3.76 15.61
N ARG A 7 11.70 -5.00 15.30
CA ARG A 7 11.74 -5.52 13.93
C ARG A 7 10.97 -4.64 12.94
N ASN A 8 9.74 -4.26 13.28
CA ASN A 8 8.92 -3.41 12.41
C ASN A 8 9.51 -1.98 12.29
N THR A 9 10.18 -1.46 13.33
CA THR A 9 10.90 -0.18 13.27
C THR A 9 11.99 -0.25 12.21
N ILE A 10 12.81 -1.29 12.26
CA ILE A 10 13.95 -1.47 11.36
C ILE A 10 13.47 -1.63 9.92
N ILE A 11 12.44 -2.46 9.69
CA ILE A 11 11.84 -2.64 8.36
C ILE A 11 11.33 -1.31 7.81
N LEU A 12 10.61 -0.53 8.63
CA LEU A 12 10.06 0.75 8.23
C LEU A 12 11.16 1.76 7.92
N THR A 13 12.18 1.88 8.78
CA THR A 13 13.34 2.75 8.54
C THR A 13 14.05 2.41 7.24
N VAL A 14 14.32 1.13 6.98
CA VAL A 14 14.96 0.69 5.72
C VAL A 14 14.07 1.03 4.53
N LEU A 15 12.77 0.78 4.62
CA LEU A 15 11.83 1.06 3.53
C LEU A 15 11.73 2.56 3.23
N LEU A 16 11.66 3.41 4.25
CA LEU A 16 11.66 4.87 4.06
C LEU A 16 12.99 5.37 3.49
N MET A 17 14.12 4.81 3.91
CA MET A 17 15.43 5.19 3.35
C MET A 17 15.55 4.78 1.88
N ILE A 18 15.11 3.57 1.52
CA ILE A 18 15.06 3.14 0.11
C ILE A 18 14.15 4.05 -0.68
N PHE A 19 12.95 4.37 -0.16
CA PHE A 19 12.02 5.28 -0.80
C PHE A 19 12.61 6.67 -1.01
N TRP A 20 13.32 7.21 -0.01
CA TRP A 20 14.03 8.49 -0.11
C TRP A 20 15.08 8.47 -1.22
N LEU A 21 15.93 7.44 -1.26
CA LEU A 21 16.98 7.32 -2.27
C LEU A 21 16.42 7.13 -3.68
N LEU A 22 15.36 6.33 -3.83
CA LEU A 22 14.67 6.12 -5.11
C LEU A 22 14.07 7.44 -5.63
N LEU A 23 13.50 8.26 -4.75
CA LEU A 23 12.92 9.55 -5.12
C LEU A 23 13.99 10.60 -5.40
N SER A 24 15.06 10.63 -4.59
CA SER A 24 16.12 11.62 -4.70
C SER A 24 17.02 11.38 -5.91
N GLY A 25 17.32 10.12 -6.26
CA GLY A 25 18.23 9.77 -7.36
C GLY A 25 19.70 10.19 -7.18
N HIS A 26 20.03 10.88 -6.08
CA HIS A 26 21.36 11.39 -5.75
C HIS A 26 21.94 10.64 -4.55
N TYR A 27 23.21 10.27 -4.67
CA TYR A 27 23.94 9.49 -3.65
C TYR A 27 25.05 10.29 -2.96
N ASP A 28 25.02 11.62 -3.06
CA ASP A 28 25.99 12.48 -2.39
C ASP A 28 25.79 12.45 -0.86
N LEU A 29 26.88 12.63 -0.12
CA LEU A 29 26.90 12.58 1.34
C LEU A 29 25.89 13.56 1.98
N MET A 30 25.67 14.72 1.35
CA MET A 30 24.71 15.72 1.79
C MET A 30 23.26 15.23 1.65
N HIS A 31 22.91 14.57 0.55
CA HIS A 31 21.55 14.06 0.31
C HIS A 31 21.22 12.90 1.24
N ILE A 32 22.22 12.05 1.53
CA ILE A 32 22.08 10.94 2.48
C ILE A 32 21.88 11.47 3.90
N SER A 33 22.62 12.49 4.33
CA SER A 33 22.47 13.05 5.68
C SER A 33 21.11 13.69 5.91
N PHE A 34 20.59 14.45 4.92
CA PHE A 34 19.22 14.97 4.96
C PHE A 34 18.17 13.85 4.96
N GLY A 35 18.40 12.78 4.20
CA GLY A 35 17.53 11.60 4.20
C GLY A 35 17.45 10.93 5.56
N VAL A 36 18.60 10.68 6.20
CA VAL A 36 18.66 10.12 7.56
C VAL A 36 17.93 11.02 8.55
N PHE A 37 18.18 12.33 8.52
CA PHE A 37 17.50 13.28 9.40
C PHE A 37 15.98 13.26 9.21
N SER A 38 15.52 13.27 7.97
CA SER A 38 14.10 13.22 7.62
C SER A 38 13.43 11.93 8.11
N VAL A 39 14.06 10.77 7.88
CA VAL A 39 13.53 9.48 8.33
C VAL A 39 13.44 9.41 9.86
N ILE A 40 14.45 9.92 10.57
CA ILE A 40 14.39 10.02 12.04
C ILE A 40 13.22 10.89 12.48
N LEU A 41 13.06 12.07 11.87
CA LEU A 41 11.97 12.99 12.18
C LEU A 41 10.60 12.33 11.99
N VAL A 42 10.39 11.66 10.84
CA VAL A 42 9.15 10.95 10.53
C VAL A 42 8.88 9.85 11.56
N MET A 43 9.91 9.09 11.97
CA MET A 43 9.78 8.02 12.95
C MET A 43 9.40 8.54 14.35
N VAL A 44 9.95 9.69 14.75
CA VAL A 44 9.62 10.33 16.03
C VAL A 44 8.20 10.87 16.00
N MET A 45 7.81 11.62 14.96
CA MET A 45 6.47 12.20 14.85
C MET A 45 5.37 11.14 14.78
N ASN A 46 5.64 10.01 14.13
CA ASN A 46 4.67 8.93 13.97
C ASN A 46 4.69 7.90 15.11
N TYR A 47 5.61 8.00 16.08
CA TYR A 47 5.69 7.08 17.22
C TYR A 47 4.36 6.87 17.99
N PRO A 48 3.56 7.93 18.32
CA PRO A 48 2.31 7.75 19.07
C PRO A 48 1.19 7.12 18.22
N LEU A 49 1.10 7.43 16.93
CA LEU A 49 0.14 6.79 16.01
C LEU A 49 0.49 5.32 15.82
N ARG A 50 1.79 5.05 15.68
CA ARG A 50 2.35 3.75 15.42
C ARG A 50 2.07 2.74 16.54
N SER A 51 2.20 3.15 17.79
CA SER A 51 1.92 2.27 18.94
C SER A 51 0.47 1.80 18.95
N ARG A 52 -0.47 2.65 18.50
CA ARG A 52 -1.90 2.33 18.40
C ARG A 52 -2.22 1.46 17.19
N LEU A 53 -1.66 1.78 16.02
CA LEU A 53 -1.91 1.03 14.78
C LEU A 53 -1.42 -0.43 14.89
N PHE A 54 -0.20 -0.63 15.42
CA PHE A 54 0.37 -1.97 15.55
C PHE A 54 -0.22 -2.78 16.70
N ALA A 55 -0.77 -2.15 17.74
CA ALA A 55 -1.54 -2.84 18.78
C ALA A 55 -2.85 -3.41 18.21
N MET A 56 -3.45 -2.74 17.22
CA MET A 56 -4.65 -3.21 16.52
C MET A 56 -4.35 -4.37 15.56
N GLU A 57 -3.18 -4.38 14.92
CA GLU A 57 -2.72 -5.45 14.03
C GLU A 57 -2.23 -6.71 14.75
N GLU A 58 -1.92 -6.67 16.05
CA GLU A 58 -1.44 -7.84 16.81
C GLU A 58 -2.52 -8.96 16.88
N HIS A 59 -3.80 -8.61 16.69
CA HIS A 59 -4.89 -9.58 16.53
C HIS A 59 -4.96 -10.21 15.12
N SER A 60 -4.31 -9.60 14.13
CA SER A 60 -4.16 -10.14 12.77
C SER A 60 -2.79 -10.82 12.63
N ARG A 61 -2.58 -11.83 13.47
CA ARG A 61 -1.44 -12.72 13.42
C ARG A 61 -1.36 -13.33 11.99
N HIS A 62 -0.28 -13.04 11.28
CA HIS A 62 0.10 -13.57 9.96
C HIS A 62 -0.46 -12.89 8.70
N LEU A 63 -0.14 -11.61 8.49
CA LEU A 63 0.14 -11.17 7.12
C LEU A 63 1.52 -11.71 6.72
N LYS A 64 1.62 -12.99 6.33
CA LYS A 64 2.75 -13.44 5.51
C LYS A 64 2.52 -12.86 4.13
N LEU A 65 2.89 -11.59 3.95
CA LEU A 65 2.96 -10.98 2.63
C LEU A 65 4.02 -11.74 1.85
N ASN A 66 3.56 -12.71 1.05
CA ASN A 66 4.43 -13.40 0.11
C ASN A 66 4.82 -12.37 -0.95
N PHE A 67 6.04 -11.83 -0.85
CA PHE A 67 6.57 -10.83 -1.78
C PHE A 67 6.45 -11.27 -3.24
N LEU A 68 6.68 -12.56 -3.50
CA LEU A 68 6.41 -13.22 -4.79
C LEU A 68 4.97 -13.05 -5.28
N ARG A 69 3.98 -13.24 -4.39
CA ARG A 69 2.57 -13.11 -4.75
C ARG A 69 2.20 -11.66 -5.03
N LEU A 70 2.82 -10.71 -4.33
CA LEU A 70 2.65 -9.27 -4.61
C LEU A 70 3.22 -8.91 -5.98
N ILE A 71 4.42 -9.39 -6.31
CA ILE A 71 5.05 -9.16 -7.62
C ILE A 71 4.19 -9.71 -8.76
N VAL A 72 3.58 -10.88 -8.61
CA VAL A 72 2.67 -11.44 -9.64
C VAL A 72 1.34 -10.68 -9.69
N TYR A 73 0.86 -10.20 -8.54
CA TYR A 73 -0.40 -9.46 -8.46
C TYR A 73 -0.33 -8.09 -9.13
N ILE A 74 0.79 -7.36 -9.05
CA ILE A 74 0.92 -6.01 -9.61
C ILE A 74 0.70 -5.98 -11.14
N PRO A 75 1.41 -6.77 -11.98
CA PRO A 75 1.17 -6.81 -13.43
C PRO A 75 -0.25 -7.25 -13.79
N TRP A 76 -0.80 -8.22 -13.05
CA TRP A 76 -2.18 -8.65 -13.25
C TRP A 76 -3.18 -7.51 -12.98
N LEU A 77 -2.98 -6.75 -11.91
CA LEU A 77 -3.84 -5.60 -11.59
C LEU A 77 -3.70 -4.49 -12.64
N LEU A 78 -2.49 -4.19 -13.09
CA LEU A 78 -2.26 -3.21 -14.16
C LEU A 78 -3.00 -3.59 -15.45
N TRP A 79 -2.99 -4.88 -15.80
CA TRP A 79 -3.74 -5.37 -16.95
C TRP A 79 -5.25 -5.15 -16.81
N GLN A 80 -5.81 -5.41 -15.62
CA GLN A 80 -7.23 -5.16 -15.35
C GLN A 80 -7.58 -3.66 -15.44
N ILE A 81 -6.69 -2.77 -14.99
CA ILE A 81 -6.86 -1.31 -15.12
C ILE A 81 -6.96 -0.91 -16.59
N VAL A 82 -6.10 -1.47 -17.46
CA VAL A 82 -6.14 -1.20 -18.90
C VAL A 82 -7.45 -1.70 -19.52
N ILE A 83 -7.90 -2.91 -19.19
CA ILE A 83 -9.18 -3.45 -19.66
C ILE A 83 -10.35 -2.57 -19.22
N ALA A 84 -10.41 -2.20 -17.94
CA ALA A 84 -11.46 -1.36 -17.40
C ALA A 84 -11.50 0.01 -18.08
N SER A 85 -10.33 0.62 -18.33
CA SER A 85 -10.22 1.90 -19.03
C SER A 85 -10.72 1.81 -20.49
N MET A 86 -10.39 0.72 -21.20
CA MET A 86 -10.89 0.48 -22.56
C MET A 86 -12.41 0.27 -22.58
N GLN A 87 -12.95 -0.46 -21.60
CA GLN A 87 -14.40 -0.65 -21.48
C GLN A 87 -15.12 0.69 -21.25
N VAL A 88 -14.62 1.52 -20.34
CA VAL A 88 -15.18 2.86 -20.09
C VAL A 88 -15.08 3.73 -21.35
N ALA A 89 -13.94 3.73 -22.04
CA ALA A 89 -13.76 4.47 -23.28
C ALA A 89 -14.76 4.03 -24.36
N TRP A 90 -14.99 2.72 -24.51
CA TRP A 90 -15.97 2.19 -25.46
C TRP A 90 -17.41 2.61 -25.12
N VAL A 91 -17.79 2.59 -23.84
CA VAL A 91 -19.12 3.03 -23.39
C VAL A 91 -19.33 4.53 -23.67
N VAL A 92 -18.31 5.36 -23.43
CA VAL A 92 -18.37 6.81 -23.67
C VAL A 92 -18.42 7.15 -25.16
N LEU A 93 -17.70 6.41 -26.01
CA LEU A 93 -17.71 6.60 -27.46
C LEU A 93 -18.98 6.04 -28.12
N HIS A 94 -19.74 5.19 -27.44
CA HIS A 94 -20.97 4.64 -27.97
C HIS A 94 -22.07 5.71 -28.01
N PRO A 95 -22.67 6.02 -29.17
CA PRO A 95 -23.65 7.09 -29.29
C PRO A 95 -24.94 6.87 -28.49
N ARG A 96 -25.16 5.63 -27.99
CA ARG A 96 -26.31 5.26 -27.17
C ARG A 96 -26.01 5.21 -25.66
N CYS A 97 -24.76 5.45 -25.24
CA CYS A 97 -24.28 5.42 -23.83
C CYS A 97 -25.07 4.46 -22.91
N PRO A 98 -24.99 3.13 -23.14
CA PRO A 98 -25.79 2.16 -22.38
C PRO A 98 -25.22 2.00 -20.95
N ILE A 99 -25.67 2.85 -20.03
CA ILE A 99 -25.28 2.82 -18.61
C ILE A 99 -26.53 2.52 -17.79
N ASP A 100 -26.47 1.50 -16.92
CA ASP A 100 -27.51 1.15 -15.95
C ASP A 100 -26.92 1.19 -14.53
N PRO A 101 -27.03 2.32 -13.80
CA PRO A 101 -26.40 2.47 -12.49
C PRO A 101 -27.15 1.67 -11.42
N ALA A 102 -26.45 0.76 -10.75
CA ALA A 102 -26.98 -0.02 -9.64
C ALA A 102 -26.06 0.01 -8.41
N LEU A 103 -26.65 0.08 -7.21
CA LEU A 103 -25.91 -0.04 -5.94
C LEU A 103 -25.85 -1.50 -5.50
N CYS A 104 -24.72 -2.14 -5.74
CA CYS A 104 -24.48 -3.54 -5.35
C CYS A 104 -23.77 -3.62 -3.98
N ARG A 105 -24.26 -4.49 -3.08
CA ARG A 105 -23.61 -4.77 -1.80
C ARG A 105 -22.83 -6.08 -1.88
N PHE A 106 -21.50 -6.01 -1.74
CA PHE A 106 -20.62 -7.19 -1.74
C PHE A 106 -20.20 -7.54 -0.31
N ARG A 107 -20.53 -8.77 0.17
CA ARG A 107 -20.12 -9.26 1.50
C ARG A 107 -18.86 -10.11 1.38
N THR A 108 -17.82 -9.79 2.15
CA THR A 108 -16.54 -10.52 2.14
C THR A 108 -16.27 -11.22 3.46
N LYS A 109 -15.65 -12.39 3.41
CA LYS A 109 -15.21 -13.17 4.59
C LYS A 109 -13.78 -12.85 5.02
N LEU A 110 -13.19 -11.76 4.53
CA LEU A 110 -11.82 -11.36 4.84
C LEU A 110 -11.74 -10.91 6.31
N GLY A 111 -10.93 -11.59 7.11
CA GLY A 111 -10.76 -11.27 8.54
C GLY A 111 -9.85 -10.06 8.81
N ASN A 112 -9.00 -9.71 7.86
CA ASN A 112 -7.97 -8.67 8.03
C ASN A 112 -8.39 -7.33 7.40
N THR A 113 -8.26 -6.24 8.16
CA THR A 113 -8.55 -4.87 7.69
C THR A 113 -7.72 -4.49 6.46
N THR A 114 -6.42 -4.74 6.46
CA THR A 114 -5.52 -4.43 5.33
C THR A 114 -5.94 -5.18 4.06
N ALA A 115 -6.37 -6.44 4.20
CA ALA A 115 -6.84 -7.21 3.05
C ALA A 115 -8.19 -6.70 2.51
N LYS A 116 -9.09 -6.18 3.37
CA LYS A 116 -10.32 -5.51 2.94
C LYS A 116 -10.02 -4.21 2.19
N VAL A 117 -9.04 -3.43 2.67
CA VAL A 117 -8.62 -2.18 2.00
C VAL A 117 -8.00 -2.48 0.64
N ILE A 118 -7.12 -3.47 0.52
CA ILE A 118 -6.54 -3.87 -0.77
C ILE A 118 -7.64 -4.30 -1.75
N LEU A 119 -8.57 -5.16 -1.32
CA LEU A 119 -9.67 -5.61 -2.16
C LEU A 119 -10.54 -4.42 -2.63
N GLY A 120 -10.90 -3.53 -1.70
CA GLY A 120 -11.75 -2.37 -1.99
C GLY A 120 -11.12 -1.38 -2.97
N ASN A 121 -9.80 -1.30 -3.05
CA ASN A 121 -9.11 -0.47 -4.03
C ASN A 121 -8.93 -1.16 -5.40
N SER A 122 -9.20 -2.47 -5.49
CA SER A 122 -8.92 -3.28 -6.69
C SER A 122 -10.17 -3.73 -7.45
N ILE A 123 -11.36 -3.30 -7.03
CA ILE A 123 -12.66 -3.69 -7.56
C ILE A 123 -13.34 -2.53 -8.27
#